data_AF-A0AAX0NJS4-F1
#
_entry.id   AF-A0AAX0NJS4-F1
#
_cell.length_a   1.000
_cell.length_b   1.000
_cell.length_c   1.000
_cell.angle_alpha   90.00
_cell.angle_beta   90.00
_cell.angle_gamma   90.00
#
_symmetry.space_group_name_H-M   'P 1'
#
loop_
_entity.id
_entity.type
_entity.pdbx_description
1 polymer ?
#
loop_
_entity_poly.entity_id
_entity_poly.type
_entity_poly.pdbx_seq_one_letter_code
_entity_poly.pdbx_strand_id
1 'polypeptide(L)'
;TNALSYLSVVPAMIDKGLDTLKLQENTDYELSSINNHYLTLANSTVGVDNTDARARNEITLKNDKDKEEIYILAQKDYKEEIGNNYEQTIKNNKTSEVGALYTEFITLGHMQNIIGFKNVNVGAEYLENTLLSKDTNVGLSNTLNVGISNEINIGQNHEEKIGNDKRVFVNNNLEQDIKNDSIYRIGHNKNETIKGSYVLQTNHSVKFYSKQDLSIETNEYFKAEADDSISFKAKKNCSFTADNVNTMANQESVLTAQKQIVSRVGNTTITQTKDKIILQVGTTQVIIDSKGLRVKGGDLRVD
;
A
#
# COMPACT_ATOMS: atom_id res chain seq x y z
N THR A 1 -27.55 -1.35 -7.58
CA THR A 1 -28.04 -1.71 -8.93
C THR A 1 -27.18 -2.86 -9.40
N ASN A 2 -27.74 -4.07 -9.49
CA ASN A 2 -27.01 -5.32 -9.70
C ASN A 2 -26.54 -5.45 -11.17
N ALA A 3 -25.29 -5.09 -11.44
CA ALA A 3 -24.63 -5.35 -12.74
C ALA A 3 -24.06 -6.79 -12.83
N LEU A 4 -24.15 -7.59 -11.76
CA LEU A 4 -23.57 -8.94 -11.69
C LEU A 4 -24.46 -10.07 -12.21
N SER A 5 -25.71 -9.80 -12.63
CA SER A 5 -26.60 -10.85 -13.16
C SER A 5 -26.37 -11.22 -14.63
N TYR A 6 -25.38 -10.63 -15.30
CA TYR A 6 -25.04 -10.92 -16.71
C TYR A 6 -23.77 -11.75 -16.91
N LEU A 7 -23.08 -12.14 -15.82
CA LEU A 7 -21.79 -12.85 -15.86
C LEU A 7 -21.89 -14.38 -15.78
N SER A 8 -23.10 -14.98 -15.74
CA SER A 8 -23.26 -16.44 -15.62
C SER A 8 -23.46 -17.18 -16.95
N VAL A 9 -23.14 -16.57 -18.09
CA VAL A 9 -23.19 -17.27 -19.38
C VAL A 9 -21.89 -17.02 -20.13
N VAL A 10 -20.85 -17.77 -19.77
CA VAL A 10 -19.77 -18.04 -20.74
C VAL A 10 -20.46 -18.80 -21.87
N PRO A 11 -20.51 -18.27 -23.11
CA PRO A 11 -20.93 -19.08 -24.23
C PRO A 11 -19.91 -20.20 -24.33
N ALA A 12 -20.32 -21.43 -24.05
CA ALA A 12 -19.55 -22.57 -24.49
C ALA A 12 -19.38 -22.38 -26.00
N MET A 13 -18.14 -22.26 -26.50
CA MET A 13 -17.89 -22.50 -27.91
C MET A 13 -18.31 -23.94 -28.15
N ILE A 14 -19.55 -24.12 -28.58
CA ILE A 14 -19.98 -25.37 -29.18
C ILE A 14 -19.09 -25.46 -30.41
N ASP A 15 -18.21 -26.45 -30.43
CA ASP A 15 -17.56 -26.90 -31.65
C ASP A 15 -18.66 -27.44 -32.57
N LYS A 16 -19.42 -26.52 -33.15
CA LYS A 16 -20.16 -26.76 -34.37
C LYS A 16 -19.08 -26.75 -35.42
N GLY A 17 -18.49 -27.92 -35.67
CA GLY A 17 -17.75 -28.13 -36.90
C GLY A 17 -18.52 -27.51 -38.07
N LEU A 18 -17.80 -26.97 -39.06
CA LEU A 18 -18.38 -26.16 -40.14
C LEU A 18 -19.76 -26.70 -40.57
N ASP A 19 -20.75 -25.81 -40.65
CA ASP A 19 -21.97 -26.13 -41.40
C ASP A 19 -21.54 -26.73 -42.75
N THR A 20 -22.12 -27.87 -43.10
CA THR A 20 -21.85 -28.52 -44.36
C THR A 20 -22.02 -27.50 -45.47
N LEU A 21 -20.96 -27.33 -46.26
CA LEU A 21 -20.94 -26.44 -47.41
C LEU A 21 -22.23 -26.71 -48.21
N LYS A 22 -23.16 -25.75 -48.27
CA LYS A 22 -24.21 -25.80 -49.28
C LYS A 22 -23.53 -25.53 -50.61
N LEU A 23 -22.97 -26.60 -51.17
CA LEU A 23 -22.53 -26.64 -52.55
C LEU A 23 -23.70 -26.10 -53.39
N GLN A 24 -23.39 -25.17 -54.27
CA GLN A 24 -24.27 -24.81 -55.38
C GLN A 24 -24.87 -26.10 -55.96
N GLU A 25 -26.19 -26.14 -56.15
CA GLU A 25 -26.87 -27.33 -56.67
C GLU A 25 -26.13 -27.89 -57.89
N ASN A 26 -25.83 -29.19 -57.81
CA ASN A 26 -25.05 -30.00 -58.75
C ASN A 26 -25.02 -29.46 -60.18
N THR A 27 -23.94 -28.76 -60.51
CA THR A 27 -23.26 -29.01 -61.79
C THR A 27 -22.12 -29.95 -61.44
N ASP A 28 -22.20 -31.20 -61.88
CA ASP A 28 -21.16 -32.21 -61.70
C ASP A 28 -19.86 -31.70 -62.33
N TYR A 29 -18.98 -31.12 -61.51
CA TYR A 29 -17.59 -30.96 -61.87
C TYR A 29 -16.88 -32.27 -61.50
N GLU A 30 -16.61 -33.12 -62.49
CA GLU A 30 -15.61 -34.18 -62.33
C GLU A 30 -14.23 -33.52 -62.15
N LEU A 31 -13.87 -33.24 -60.90
CA LEU A 31 -12.52 -32.81 -60.56
C LEU A 31 -11.60 -34.02 -60.68
N SER A 32 -10.74 -34.01 -61.70
CA SER A 32 -9.63 -34.96 -61.89
C SER A 32 -8.92 -35.28 -60.56
N SER A 33 -8.63 -36.56 -60.30
CA SER A 33 -7.83 -37.02 -59.15
C SER A 33 -6.38 -36.52 -59.16
N ILE A 34 -5.98 -35.86 -60.25
CA ILE A 34 -4.71 -35.15 -60.42
C ILE A 34 -5.05 -33.74 -60.94
N ASN A 35 -5.17 -32.78 -60.02
CA ASN A 35 -5.40 -31.37 -60.36
C ASN A 35 -4.14 -30.57 -60.00
N ASN A 36 -3.26 -30.35 -60.98
CA ASN A 36 -2.12 -29.42 -60.87
C ASN A 36 -2.56 -27.99 -61.28
N HIS A 37 -3.73 -27.55 -60.82
CA HIS A 37 -4.29 -26.26 -61.24
C HIS A 37 -3.71 -25.13 -60.40
N TYR A 38 -2.90 -24.30 -61.05
CA TYR A 38 -2.41 -23.02 -60.55
C TYR A 38 -3.14 -21.93 -61.32
N LEU A 39 -3.87 -21.07 -60.63
CA LEU A 39 -4.43 -19.86 -61.22
C LEU A 39 -3.75 -18.64 -60.59
N THR A 40 -3.00 -17.93 -61.42
CA THR A 40 -2.39 -16.65 -61.05
C THR A 40 -2.96 -15.56 -61.95
N LEU A 41 -3.58 -14.55 -61.33
CA LEU A 41 -3.96 -13.31 -61.98
C LEU A 41 -2.93 -12.25 -61.56
N ALA A 42 -2.08 -11.83 -62.50
CA ALA A 42 -1.04 -10.83 -62.26
C ALA A 42 -1.03 -9.77 -63.37
N ASN A 43 -0.72 -8.53 -63.01
CA ASN A 43 -0.47 -7.45 -63.97
C ASN A 43 0.82 -6.71 -63.61
N SER A 44 1.61 -6.38 -64.63
CA SER A 44 2.84 -5.60 -64.50
C SER A 44 2.52 -4.13 -64.25
N THR A 45 3.40 -3.45 -63.52
CA THR A 45 3.35 -1.99 -63.45
C THR A 45 3.51 -1.39 -64.85
N VAL A 46 2.56 -0.57 -65.29
CA VAL A 46 2.63 0.10 -66.59
C VAL A 46 3.83 1.06 -66.62
N GLY A 47 4.61 1.02 -67.70
CA GLY A 47 5.72 1.94 -67.93
C GLY A 47 7.04 1.61 -67.21
N VAL A 48 7.19 0.38 -66.71
CA VAL A 48 8.42 -0.11 -66.06
C VAL A 48 8.85 -1.41 -66.76
N ASP A 49 10.13 -1.50 -67.17
CA ASP A 49 10.70 -2.77 -67.64
C ASP A 49 10.68 -3.78 -66.50
N ASN A 50 9.79 -4.76 -66.59
CA ASN A 50 9.50 -5.72 -65.52
C ASN A 50 10.45 -6.94 -65.58
N THR A 51 11.76 -6.69 -65.77
CA THR A 51 12.77 -7.75 -65.91
C THR A 51 12.97 -8.56 -64.62
N ASP A 52 12.72 -7.94 -63.47
CA ASP A 52 12.62 -8.62 -62.17
C ASP A 52 11.15 -8.64 -61.77
N ALA A 53 10.56 -9.83 -61.60
CA ALA A 53 9.14 -10.06 -61.33
C ALA A 53 8.51 -9.26 -60.17
N ARG A 54 9.27 -8.44 -59.43
CA ARG A 54 8.88 -7.71 -58.21
C ARG A 54 7.93 -6.52 -58.45
N ALA A 55 7.75 -6.04 -59.68
CA ALA A 55 6.86 -4.92 -59.98
C ALA A 55 5.48 -5.41 -60.50
N ARG A 56 4.70 -6.04 -59.62
CA ARG A 56 3.39 -6.61 -59.97
C ARG A 56 2.42 -6.58 -58.79
N ASN A 57 1.13 -6.60 -59.10
CA ASN A 57 0.10 -7.06 -58.18
C ASN A 57 -0.28 -8.50 -58.55
N GLU A 58 -0.57 -9.35 -57.57
CA GLU A 58 -0.82 -10.78 -57.79
C GLU A 58 -1.92 -11.31 -56.88
N ILE A 59 -2.80 -12.15 -57.45
CA ILE A 59 -3.64 -13.08 -56.71
C ILE A 59 -3.36 -14.48 -57.23
N THR A 60 -2.97 -15.39 -56.34
CA THR A 60 -2.66 -16.78 -56.68
C THR A 60 -3.50 -17.74 -55.85
N LEU A 61 -4.11 -18.71 -56.53
CA LEU A 61 -4.82 -19.85 -55.93
C LEU A 61 -4.03 -21.12 -56.26
N LYS A 62 -3.47 -21.73 -55.23
CA LYS A 62 -2.67 -22.96 -55.32
C LYS A 62 -3.41 -24.10 -54.65
N ASN A 63 -3.47 -25.26 -55.31
CA ASN A 63 -4.19 -26.44 -54.82
C ASN A 63 -3.31 -27.72 -54.84
N ASP A 64 -2.01 -27.57 -54.58
CA ASP A 64 -1.15 -28.71 -54.28
C ASP A 64 -1.65 -29.37 -52.99
N LYS A 65 -1.84 -30.68 -53.01
CA LYS A 65 -2.23 -31.45 -51.83
C LYS A 65 -1.35 -31.11 -50.63
N ASP A 66 -1.98 -30.74 -49.52
CA ASP A 66 -1.36 -30.38 -48.23
C ASP A 66 -0.53 -29.08 -48.25
N LYS A 67 -0.64 -28.28 -49.32
CA LYS A 67 0.05 -26.99 -49.53
C LYS A 67 -0.85 -25.98 -50.25
N GLU A 68 -2.17 -26.08 -50.02
CA GLU A 68 -3.15 -25.18 -50.59
C GLU A 68 -2.94 -23.76 -50.05
N GLU A 69 -2.94 -22.76 -50.93
CA GLU A 69 -2.63 -21.37 -50.58
C GLU A 69 -3.45 -20.39 -51.42
N ILE A 70 -3.89 -19.32 -50.75
CA ILE A 70 -4.35 -18.09 -51.40
C ILE A 70 -3.33 -17.01 -51.08
N TYR A 71 -2.67 -16.49 -52.10
CA TYR A 71 -1.67 -15.43 -51.97
C TYR A 71 -2.18 -14.15 -52.61
N ILE A 72 -2.05 -13.03 -51.90
CA ILE A 72 -2.39 -11.70 -52.39
C ILE A 72 -1.18 -10.79 -52.17
N LEU A 73 -0.74 -10.13 -53.24
CA LEU A 73 0.34 -9.16 -53.23
C LEU A 73 -0.13 -7.83 -53.83
N ALA A 74 0.01 -6.77 -53.04
CA ALA A 74 -0.05 -5.39 -53.51
C ALA A 74 1.36 -4.79 -53.51
N GLN A 75 1.82 -4.25 -54.64
CA GLN A 75 3.17 -3.67 -54.77
C GLN A 75 3.36 -2.41 -53.91
N LYS A 76 2.30 -1.63 -53.72
CA LYS A 76 2.33 -0.36 -52.97
C LYS A 76 1.23 -0.31 -51.93
N ASP A 77 -0.01 -0.16 -52.40
CA ASP A 77 -1.17 0.09 -51.53
C ASP A 77 -2.19 -1.03 -51.68
N TYR A 78 -2.70 -1.51 -50.54
CA TYR A 78 -3.87 -2.40 -50.46
C TYR A 78 -4.96 -1.65 -49.70
N LYS A 79 -6.13 -1.48 -50.34
CA LYS A 79 -7.33 -0.89 -49.72
C LYS A 79 -8.44 -1.92 -49.72
N GLU A 80 -9.00 -2.19 -48.55
CA GLU A 80 -10.20 -3.01 -48.36
C GLU A 80 -11.30 -2.14 -47.78
N GLU A 81 -12.50 -2.21 -48.36
CA GLU A 81 -13.67 -1.46 -47.92
C GLU A 81 -14.86 -2.40 -47.84
N ILE A 82 -15.44 -2.52 -46.64
CA ILE A 82 -16.59 -3.39 -46.36
C ILE A 82 -17.75 -2.51 -45.94
N GLY A 83 -18.78 -2.41 -46.78
CA GLY A 83 -19.93 -1.52 -46.53
C GLY A 83 -20.92 -2.03 -45.47
N ASN A 84 -20.78 -3.28 -45.03
CA ASN A 84 -21.63 -3.89 -44.01
C ASN A 84 -20.77 -4.67 -43.00
N ASN A 85 -20.94 -5.98 -42.92
CA ASN A 85 -20.27 -6.83 -41.93
C ASN A 85 -19.00 -7.46 -42.51
N TYR A 86 -17.96 -7.53 -41.69
CA TYR A 86 -16.75 -8.32 -41.95
C TYR A 86 -16.61 -9.36 -40.83
N GLU A 87 -16.52 -10.63 -41.21
CA GLU A 87 -16.27 -11.73 -40.28
C GLU A 87 -15.07 -12.53 -40.78
N GLN A 88 -14.11 -12.77 -39.89
CA GLN A 88 -12.92 -13.55 -40.19
C GLN A 88 -12.72 -14.58 -39.09
N THR A 89 -12.58 -15.84 -39.49
CA THR A 89 -12.19 -16.95 -38.59
C THR A 89 -10.85 -17.52 -39.06
N ILE A 90 -9.86 -17.54 -38.17
CA ILE A 90 -8.54 -18.14 -38.41
C ILE A 90 -8.42 -19.32 -37.46
N LYS A 91 -8.28 -20.54 -38.01
CA LYS A 91 -8.28 -21.78 -37.22
C LYS A 91 -6.94 -22.08 -36.55
N ASN A 92 -5.87 -21.51 -37.07
CA ASN A 92 -4.50 -21.71 -36.61
C ASN A 92 -3.89 -20.36 -36.21
N ASN A 93 -2.69 -20.06 -36.69
CA ASN A 93 -1.94 -18.87 -36.30
C ASN A 93 -2.29 -17.65 -37.17
N LYS A 94 -2.30 -16.47 -36.56
CA LYS A 94 -2.33 -15.16 -37.24
C LYS A 94 -1.04 -14.41 -36.89
N THR A 95 -0.27 -14.02 -37.90
CA THR A 95 0.89 -13.12 -37.76
C THR A 95 0.58 -11.81 -38.48
N SER A 96 0.95 -10.68 -37.88
CA SER A 96 0.78 -9.35 -38.46
C SER A 96 2.01 -8.50 -38.14
N GLU A 97 2.67 -7.98 -39.17
CA GLU A 97 3.89 -7.18 -39.05
C GLU A 97 3.67 -5.83 -39.73
N VAL A 98 3.90 -4.74 -39.00
CA VAL A 98 3.77 -3.36 -39.50
C VAL A 98 5.12 -2.68 -39.35
N GLY A 99 5.73 -2.30 -40.47
CA GLY A 99 7.07 -1.69 -40.47
C GLY A 99 7.13 -0.23 -40.01
N ALA A 100 5.98 0.40 -39.79
CA ALA A 100 5.85 1.79 -39.38
C ALA A 100 4.70 1.97 -38.37
N LEU A 101 3.69 2.78 -38.70
CA LEU A 101 2.57 3.12 -37.81
C LEU A 101 1.37 2.19 -38.03
N TYR A 102 0.78 1.73 -36.92
CA TYR A 102 -0.52 1.09 -36.88
C TYR A 102 -1.51 1.99 -36.12
N THR A 103 -2.67 2.26 -36.72
CA THR A 103 -3.73 3.06 -36.11
C THR A 103 -5.06 2.31 -36.24
N GLU A 104 -5.81 2.27 -35.16
CA GLU A 104 -7.13 1.65 -35.09
C GLU A 104 -8.13 2.64 -34.47
N PHE A 105 -9.31 2.76 -35.08
CA PHE A 105 -10.41 3.60 -34.58
C PHE A 105 -11.64 2.75 -34.38
N ILE A 106 -12.16 2.74 -33.15
CA ILE A 106 -13.34 1.96 -32.76
C ILE A 106 -14.35 2.91 -32.12
N THR A 107 -15.47 3.14 -32.80
CA THR A 107 -16.45 4.16 -32.39
C THR A 107 -17.29 3.76 -31.18
N LEU A 108 -17.57 2.46 -31.02
CA LEU A 108 -18.51 1.96 -29.99
C LEU A 108 -17.85 1.10 -28.93
N GLY A 109 -17.23 -0.01 -29.31
CA GLY A 109 -16.67 -0.95 -28.33
C GLY A 109 -15.67 -1.93 -28.93
N HIS A 110 -14.66 -2.26 -28.13
CA HIS A 110 -13.63 -3.23 -28.44
C HIS A 110 -13.62 -4.30 -27.34
N MET A 111 -13.74 -5.57 -27.73
CA MET A 111 -13.73 -6.69 -26.80
C MET A 111 -12.65 -7.68 -27.20
N GLN A 112 -11.78 -8.05 -26.26
CA GLN A 112 -10.67 -8.95 -26.48
C GLN A 112 -10.70 -10.06 -25.43
N ASN A 113 -10.86 -11.31 -25.88
CA ASN A 113 -10.84 -12.49 -25.02
C ASN A 113 -9.59 -13.31 -25.32
N ILE A 114 -8.77 -13.57 -24.29
CA ILE A 114 -7.50 -14.30 -24.41
C ILE A 114 -7.53 -15.43 -23.39
N ILE A 115 -7.57 -16.67 -23.86
CA ILE A 115 -7.64 -17.87 -22.99
C ILE A 115 -6.25 -18.25 -22.47
N GLY A 116 -5.22 -18.08 -23.31
CA GLY A 116 -3.83 -18.37 -22.96
C GLY A 116 -3.19 -17.23 -22.18
N PHE A 117 -2.24 -16.54 -22.80
CA PHE A 117 -1.52 -15.42 -22.18
C PHE A 117 -1.49 -14.21 -23.11
N LYS A 118 -1.33 -13.02 -22.53
CA LYS A 118 -1.07 -11.76 -23.22
C LYS A 118 0.28 -11.23 -22.78
N ASN A 119 1.16 -10.94 -23.73
CA ASN A 119 2.43 -10.26 -23.47
C ASN A 119 2.49 -8.99 -24.32
N VAL A 120 2.87 -7.88 -23.70
CA VAL A 120 2.98 -6.56 -24.33
C VAL A 120 4.34 -6.01 -23.98
N ASN A 121 5.18 -5.75 -25.00
CA ASN A 121 6.48 -5.11 -24.83
C ASN A 121 6.47 -3.83 -25.63
N VAL A 122 6.88 -2.74 -24.99
CA VAL A 122 6.92 -1.40 -25.58
C VAL A 122 8.35 -0.90 -25.46
N GLY A 123 8.97 -0.55 -26.58
CA GLY A 123 10.38 -0.14 -26.61
C GLY A 123 10.64 1.30 -26.13
N ALA A 124 9.59 2.12 -26.05
CA ALA A 124 9.64 3.50 -25.61
C ALA A 124 8.51 3.77 -24.59
N GLU A 125 7.52 4.59 -24.94
CA GLU A 125 6.46 5.04 -24.03
C GLU A 125 5.15 4.27 -24.22
N TYR A 126 4.45 3.99 -23.12
CA TYR A 126 3.09 3.44 -23.10
C TYR A 126 2.14 4.41 -22.39
N LEU A 127 1.27 5.07 -23.14
CA LEU A 127 0.27 6.01 -22.64
C LEU A 127 -1.13 5.40 -22.72
N GLU A 128 -1.85 5.42 -21.60
CA GLU A 128 -3.23 4.95 -21.51
C GLU A 128 -4.10 6.02 -20.83
N ASN A 129 -5.14 6.49 -21.51
CA ASN A 129 -6.07 7.48 -20.98
C ASN A 129 -7.49 6.89 -20.93
N THR A 130 -8.16 7.04 -19.79
CA THR A 130 -9.54 6.58 -19.58
C THR A 130 -10.38 7.72 -19.04
N LEU A 131 -11.50 8.03 -19.72
CA LEU A 131 -12.33 9.19 -19.38
C LEU A 131 -13.26 8.95 -18.19
N LEU A 132 -13.79 7.73 -18.05
CA LEU A 132 -14.83 7.41 -17.07
C LEU A 132 -14.31 6.55 -15.91
N SER A 133 -13.95 5.29 -16.19
CA SER A 133 -13.55 4.33 -15.16
C SER A 133 -12.63 3.25 -15.70
N LYS A 134 -11.69 2.81 -14.88
CA LYS A 134 -10.79 1.68 -15.14
C LYS A 134 -10.86 0.69 -13.99
N ASP A 135 -11.28 -0.53 -14.28
CA ASP A 135 -11.32 -1.64 -13.33
C ASP A 135 -10.19 -2.63 -13.63
N THR A 136 -9.60 -3.20 -12.58
CA THR A 136 -8.56 -4.23 -12.69
C THR A 136 -8.81 -5.31 -11.66
N ASN A 137 -9.18 -6.51 -12.14
CA ASN A 137 -9.45 -7.68 -11.31
C ASN A 137 -8.40 -8.75 -11.60
N VAL A 138 -7.66 -9.17 -10.59
CA VAL A 138 -6.57 -10.16 -10.72
C VAL A 138 -6.85 -11.34 -9.79
N GLY A 139 -6.93 -12.55 -10.34
CA GLY A 139 -7.32 -13.74 -9.58
C GLY A 139 -6.23 -14.31 -8.67
N LEU A 140 -4.95 -14.03 -8.94
CA LEU A 140 -3.81 -14.58 -8.19
C LEU A 140 -2.90 -13.49 -7.63
N SER A 141 -2.12 -12.82 -8.48
CA SER A 141 -1.08 -11.87 -8.04
C SER A 141 -0.92 -10.70 -9.01
N ASN A 142 -0.75 -9.50 -8.46
CA ASN A 142 -0.37 -8.30 -9.21
C ASN A 142 0.98 -7.79 -8.71
N THR A 143 1.97 -7.61 -9.59
CA THR A 143 3.30 -7.09 -9.24
C THR A 143 3.61 -5.88 -10.10
N LEU A 144 4.02 -4.78 -9.46
CA LEU A 144 4.45 -3.54 -10.11
C LEU A 144 5.92 -3.27 -9.76
N ASN A 145 6.78 -3.27 -10.78
CA ASN A 145 8.18 -2.88 -10.65
C ASN A 145 8.42 -1.58 -11.41
N VAL A 146 8.96 -0.57 -10.74
CA VAL A 146 9.22 0.75 -11.31
C VAL A 146 10.69 1.10 -11.13
N GLY A 147 11.38 1.41 -12.22
CA GLY A 147 12.83 1.61 -12.20
C GLY A 147 13.29 2.97 -11.67
N ILE A 148 12.43 4.00 -11.76
CA ILE A 148 12.81 5.39 -11.41
C ILE A 148 11.82 5.98 -10.38
N SER A 149 10.58 6.26 -10.79
CA SER A 149 9.61 6.98 -9.96
C SER A 149 8.18 6.51 -10.23
N ASN A 150 7.38 6.42 -9.18
CA ASN A 150 5.94 6.14 -9.24
C ASN A 150 5.18 7.27 -8.55
N GLU A 151 4.31 7.96 -9.28
CA GLU A 151 3.48 9.06 -8.78
C GLU A 151 2.01 8.68 -8.86
N ILE A 152 1.26 8.92 -7.79
CA ILE A 152 -0.17 8.61 -7.69
C ILE A 152 -0.91 9.87 -7.22
N ASN A 153 -1.73 10.43 -8.11
CA ASN A 153 -2.58 11.58 -7.83
C ASN A 153 -4.04 11.16 -7.78
N ILE A 154 -4.72 11.43 -6.66
CA ILE A 154 -6.11 11.02 -6.42
C ILE A 154 -6.93 12.28 -6.12
N GLY A 155 -7.93 12.56 -6.97
CA GLY A 155 -8.71 13.79 -6.85
C GLY A 155 -9.74 13.80 -5.70
N GLN A 156 -10.08 12.63 -5.15
CA GLN A 156 -11.03 12.51 -4.05
C GLN A 156 -10.50 11.52 -2.98
N ASN A 157 -10.96 10.26 -3.00
CA ASN A 157 -10.73 9.31 -1.91
C ASN A 157 -9.85 8.14 -2.34
N HIS A 158 -9.02 7.65 -1.41
CA HIS A 158 -8.28 6.40 -1.52
C HIS A 158 -8.73 5.45 -0.40
N GLU A 159 -9.14 4.23 -0.75
CA GLU A 159 -9.46 3.17 0.20
C GLU A 159 -8.64 1.93 -0.13
N GLU A 160 -7.98 1.37 0.90
CA GLU A 160 -7.14 0.19 0.78
C GLU A 160 -7.59 -0.87 1.80
N LYS A 161 -7.91 -2.07 1.32
CA LYS A 161 -8.28 -3.22 2.16
C LYS A 161 -7.30 -4.35 1.95
N ILE A 162 -6.57 -4.70 3.02
CA ILE A 162 -5.61 -5.80 3.02
C ILE A 162 -6.19 -6.92 3.87
N GLY A 163 -6.39 -8.09 3.27
CA GLY A 163 -6.98 -9.25 3.97
C GLY A 163 -6.05 -9.91 4.98
N ASN A 164 -4.74 -9.87 4.72
CA ASN A 164 -3.68 -10.42 5.57
C ASN A 164 -2.73 -9.29 6.00
N ASP A 165 -1.47 -9.34 5.58
CA ASP A 165 -0.41 -8.43 6.06
C ASP A 165 -0.06 -7.33 5.06
N LYS A 166 0.21 -6.12 5.57
CA LYS A 166 0.88 -5.03 4.84
C LYS A 166 2.29 -4.84 5.40
N ARG A 167 3.30 -4.93 4.53
CA ARG A 167 4.70 -4.59 4.85
C ARG A 167 5.15 -3.43 3.98
N VAL A 168 5.77 -2.43 4.60
CA VAL A 168 6.28 -1.23 3.92
C VAL A 168 7.76 -1.09 4.27
N PHE A 169 8.60 -1.02 3.25
CA PHE A 169 10.04 -0.81 3.39
C PHE A 169 10.39 0.51 2.70
N VAL A 170 10.94 1.45 3.46
CA VAL A 170 11.39 2.75 2.95
C VAL A 170 12.87 2.88 3.31
N ASN A 171 13.72 2.92 2.29
CA ASN A 171 15.18 2.93 2.50
C ASN A 171 15.73 4.30 2.91
N ASN A 172 15.01 5.37 2.55
CA ASN A 172 15.39 6.74 2.89
C ASN A 172 14.32 7.33 3.82
N ASN A 173 13.51 8.28 3.34
CA ASN A 173 12.55 9.01 4.18
C ASN A 173 11.11 8.66 3.85
N LEU A 174 10.28 8.57 4.88
CA LEU A 174 8.81 8.57 4.78
C LEU A 174 8.29 9.88 5.37
N GLU A 175 7.65 10.70 4.54
CA GLU A 175 7.00 11.94 4.95
C GLU A 175 5.49 11.82 4.75
N GLN A 176 4.72 12.33 5.72
CA GLN A 176 3.26 12.33 5.70
C GLN A 176 2.75 13.70 6.14
N ASP A 177 2.05 14.40 5.26
CA ASP A 177 1.40 15.69 5.54
C ASP A 177 -0.12 15.49 5.53
N ILE A 178 -0.74 15.59 6.70
CA ILE A 178 -2.16 15.36 6.91
C ILE A 178 -2.78 16.67 7.39
N LYS A 179 -3.68 17.25 6.59
CA LYS A 179 -4.26 18.58 6.84
C LYS A 179 -5.36 18.61 7.91
N ASN A 180 -5.94 17.44 8.22
CA ASN A 180 -7.00 17.31 9.19
C ASN A 180 -6.63 16.20 10.20
N ASP A 181 -7.50 15.22 10.41
CA ASP A 181 -7.27 14.19 11.42
C ASP A 181 -6.45 12.99 10.93
N SER A 182 -5.59 12.46 11.81
CA SER A 182 -4.93 11.16 11.66
C SER A 182 -5.33 10.26 12.81
N ILE A 183 -5.92 9.10 12.52
CA ILE A 183 -6.47 8.18 13.53
C ILE A 183 -6.00 6.76 13.28
N TYR A 184 -5.27 6.20 14.24
CA TYR A 184 -4.83 4.80 14.23
C TYR A 184 -5.64 3.98 15.24
N ARG A 185 -6.20 2.86 14.78
CA ARG A 185 -6.90 1.88 15.63
C ARG A 185 -6.20 0.54 15.49
N ILE A 186 -5.61 0.07 16.58
CA ILE A 186 -4.75 -1.12 16.61
C ILE A 186 -5.41 -2.13 17.54
N GLY A 187 -5.80 -3.29 17.00
CA GLY A 187 -6.53 -4.31 17.76
C GLY A 187 -5.67 -5.04 18.81
N HIS A 188 -4.36 -5.08 18.59
CA HIS A 188 -3.38 -5.72 19.47
C HIS A 188 -2.26 -4.73 19.83
N ASN A 189 -1.01 -5.02 19.44
CA ASN A 189 0.17 -4.28 19.90
C ASN A 189 0.65 -3.26 18.86
N LYS A 190 1.09 -2.08 19.33
CA LYS A 190 1.91 -1.14 18.55
C LYS A 190 3.33 -1.19 19.08
N ASN A 191 4.27 -1.67 18.27
CA ASN A 191 5.70 -1.64 18.59
C ASN A 191 6.39 -0.62 17.68
N GLU A 192 7.09 0.33 18.28
CA GLU A 192 7.80 1.38 17.57
C GLU A 192 9.22 1.50 18.15
N THR A 193 10.23 1.49 17.29
CA THR A 193 11.63 1.59 17.69
C THR A 193 12.29 2.68 16.88
N ILE A 194 12.72 3.74 17.57
CA ILE A 194 13.39 4.89 16.98
C ILE A 194 14.86 4.85 17.41
N LYS A 195 15.77 4.72 16.44
CA LYS A 195 17.23 4.77 16.71
C LYS A 195 17.75 6.20 16.88
N GLY A 196 17.09 7.16 16.25
CA GLY A 196 17.38 8.59 16.39
C GLY A 196 16.50 9.23 17.45
N SER A 197 16.06 10.46 17.20
CA SER A 197 15.18 11.23 18.08
C SER A 197 13.70 11.00 17.78
N TYR A 198 12.87 11.03 18.82
CA TYR A 198 11.41 11.15 18.71
C TYR A 198 10.98 12.50 19.28
N VAL A 199 10.31 13.33 18.47
CA VAL A 199 9.82 14.66 18.87
C VAL A 199 8.30 14.68 18.76
N LEU A 200 7.62 15.03 19.85
CA LEU A 200 6.18 15.24 19.88
C LEU A 200 5.88 16.68 20.31
N GLN A 201 5.34 17.46 19.38
CA GLN A 201 4.90 18.83 19.63
C GLN A 201 3.40 18.93 19.38
N THR A 202 2.66 19.50 20.32
CA THR A 202 1.21 19.70 20.19
C THR A 202 0.82 21.09 20.67
N ASN A 203 -0.15 21.72 20.01
CA ASN A 203 -0.67 23.04 20.42
C ASN A 203 -1.68 22.99 21.58
N HIS A 204 -2.18 21.80 21.91
CA HIS A 204 -3.19 21.59 22.95
C HIS A 204 -2.68 20.57 23.97
N SER A 205 -3.36 19.41 24.09
CA SER A 205 -3.07 18.44 25.14
C SER A 205 -2.49 17.15 24.60
N VAL A 206 -1.57 16.55 25.36
CA VAL A 206 -1.18 15.14 25.26
C VAL A 206 -1.75 14.37 26.45
N LYS A 207 -2.30 13.18 26.22
CA LYS A 207 -2.89 12.34 27.27
C LYS A 207 -2.43 10.89 27.10
N PHE A 208 -1.93 10.30 28.18
CA PHE A 208 -1.56 8.88 28.24
C PHE A 208 -2.49 8.15 29.19
N TYR A 209 -3.17 7.12 28.69
CA TYR A 209 -4.06 6.28 29.48
C TYR A 209 -3.60 4.82 29.37
N SER A 210 -3.14 4.25 30.48
CA SER A 210 -2.82 2.83 30.59
C SER A 210 -3.56 2.22 31.78
N LYS A 211 -4.01 0.97 31.62
CA LYS A 211 -4.71 0.22 32.69
C LYS A 211 -3.76 -0.50 33.63
N GLN A 212 -2.61 -0.94 33.12
CA GLN A 212 -1.64 -1.74 33.87
C GLN A 212 -0.46 -0.87 34.30
N ASP A 213 0.37 -0.47 33.33
CA ASP A 213 1.62 0.23 33.59
C ASP A 213 1.90 1.35 32.57
N LEU A 214 2.68 2.33 33.02
CA LEU A 214 3.32 3.33 32.18
C LEU A 214 4.73 3.53 32.75
N SER A 215 5.76 3.16 31.99
CA SER A 215 7.16 3.41 32.32
C SER A 215 7.74 4.51 31.43
N ILE A 216 8.57 5.37 32.04
CA ILE A 216 9.36 6.38 31.35
C ILE A 216 10.77 6.25 31.92
N GLU A 217 11.70 5.79 31.08
CA GLU A 217 13.06 5.46 31.49
C GLU A 217 14.04 6.20 30.58
N THR A 218 15.07 6.79 31.19
CA THR A 218 16.16 7.50 30.51
C THR A 218 17.44 7.21 31.25
N ASN A 219 18.55 7.05 30.52
CA ASN A 219 19.84 6.71 31.11
C ASN A 219 20.58 7.92 31.68
N GLU A 220 20.29 9.11 31.15
CA GLU A 220 21.04 10.32 31.50
C GLU A 220 20.15 11.29 32.29
N TYR A 221 19.13 11.85 31.63
CA TYR A 221 18.41 12.97 32.19
C TYR A 221 16.92 12.91 31.84
N PHE A 222 16.08 13.15 32.85
CA PHE A 222 14.65 13.34 32.74
C PHE A 222 14.30 14.77 33.18
N LYS A 223 13.52 15.47 32.36
CA LYS A 223 13.09 16.85 32.61
C LYS A 223 11.58 16.96 32.51
N ALA A 224 10.96 17.53 33.54
CA ALA A 224 9.56 17.91 33.53
C ALA A 224 9.44 19.38 33.97
N GLU A 225 8.90 20.22 33.09
CA GLU A 225 8.68 21.65 33.34
C GLU A 225 7.26 22.02 32.96
N ALA A 226 6.66 22.94 33.72
CA ALA A 226 5.39 23.57 33.42
C ALA A 226 5.39 24.98 34.03
N ASP A 227 4.80 25.95 33.32
CA ASP A 227 4.72 27.34 33.78
C ASP A 227 3.72 27.52 34.93
N ASP A 228 2.69 26.67 35.00
CA ASP A 228 1.63 26.73 36.02
C ASP A 228 1.86 25.70 37.13
N SER A 229 1.69 24.40 36.83
CA SER A 229 1.82 23.37 37.86
C SER A 229 2.27 22.01 37.34
N ILE A 230 2.96 21.27 38.23
CA ILE A 230 3.29 19.85 38.09
C ILE A 230 2.70 19.14 39.32
N SER A 231 1.96 18.05 39.13
CA SER A 231 1.36 17.29 40.23
C SER A 231 1.51 15.78 40.06
N PHE A 232 1.71 15.08 41.18
CA PHE A 232 1.79 13.63 41.23
C PHE A 232 0.80 13.10 42.26
N LYS A 233 -0.02 12.13 41.86
CA LYS A 233 -1.04 11.51 42.73
C LYS A 233 -0.98 10.00 42.62
N ALA A 234 -0.71 9.35 43.75
CA ALA A 234 -0.76 7.90 43.87
C ALA A 234 -1.64 7.49 45.06
N LYS A 235 -2.38 6.37 44.93
CA LYS A 235 -3.22 5.84 46.02
C LYS A 235 -2.42 5.14 47.11
N LYS A 236 -1.30 4.51 46.73
CA LYS A 236 -0.46 3.71 47.64
C LYS A 236 0.85 4.42 47.91
N ASN A 237 1.78 4.37 46.95
CA ASN A 237 3.14 4.86 47.12
C ASN A 237 3.47 5.90 46.04
N CYS A 238 4.10 6.99 46.44
CA CYS A 238 4.81 7.94 45.59
C CYS A 238 6.19 8.14 46.23
N SER A 239 7.25 7.83 45.50
CA SER A 239 8.62 7.77 46.04
C SER A 239 9.61 8.40 45.08
N PHE A 240 10.61 9.08 45.64
CA PHE A 240 11.72 9.68 44.92
C PHE A 240 13.01 9.17 45.56
N THR A 241 13.88 8.56 44.76
CA THR A 241 15.15 7.97 45.23
C THR A 241 16.27 8.49 44.35
N ALA A 242 17.27 9.10 44.97
CA ALA A 242 18.47 9.61 44.33
C ALA A 242 19.56 9.79 45.40
N ASP A 243 20.81 9.92 44.98
CA ASP A 243 21.91 10.26 45.89
C ASP A 243 21.68 11.62 46.56
N ASN A 244 21.10 12.57 45.81
CA ASN A 244 20.74 13.90 46.30
C ASN A 244 19.31 14.24 45.88
N VAL A 245 18.50 14.68 46.86
CA VAL A 245 17.15 15.21 46.61
C VAL A 245 17.10 16.62 47.17
N ASN A 246 16.97 17.60 46.28
CA ASN A 246 16.90 19.02 46.62
C ASN A 246 15.50 19.56 46.33
N THR A 247 14.95 20.32 47.27
CA THR A 247 13.68 21.02 47.10
C THR A 247 13.87 22.48 47.45
N MET A 248 13.52 23.37 46.52
CA MET A 248 13.49 24.80 46.74
C MET A 248 12.08 25.31 46.46
N ALA A 249 11.49 25.97 47.45
CA ALA A 249 10.26 26.72 47.28
C ALA A 249 10.57 28.19 47.54
N ASN A 250 10.25 29.06 46.58
CA ASN A 250 10.51 30.50 46.70
C ASN A 250 9.62 31.18 47.76
N GLN A 251 8.49 30.57 48.11
CA GLN A 251 7.56 31.08 49.10
C GLN A 251 7.38 30.06 50.23
N GLU A 252 6.62 28.99 49.98
CA GLU A 252 6.24 28.03 51.02
C GLU A 252 6.55 26.59 50.62
N SER A 253 7.05 25.80 51.57
CA SER A 253 7.20 24.35 51.46
C SER A 253 6.35 23.66 52.52
N VAL A 254 5.27 23.02 52.07
CA VAL A 254 4.27 22.38 52.96
C VAL A 254 4.39 20.86 52.92
N LEU A 255 4.58 20.24 54.08
CA LEU A 255 4.52 18.79 54.26
C LEU A 255 3.30 18.46 55.13
N THR A 256 2.32 17.79 54.53
CA THR A 256 1.08 17.39 55.22
C THR A 256 0.95 15.87 55.21
N ALA A 257 0.87 15.27 56.40
CA ALA A 257 0.60 13.84 56.55
C ALA A 257 -0.48 13.62 57.62
N GLN A 258 -1.42 12.72 57.36
CA GLN A 258 -2.50 12.42 58.30
C GLN A 258 -2.03 11.58 59.49
N LYS A 259 -0.96 10.79 59.32
CA LYS A 259 -0.43 9.90 60.36
C LYS A 259 0.82 10.48 61.03
N GLN A 260 1.88 10.66 60.24
CA GLN A 260 3.16 11.14 60.74
C GLN A 260 4.04 11.67 59.60
N ILE A 261 4.97 12.56 59.94
CA ILE A 261 6.09 12.99 59.10
C ILE A 261 7.38 12.50 59.75
N VAL A 262 8.28 11.91 58.96
CA VAL A 262 9.54 11.34 59.46
C VAL A 262 10.72 11.86 58.63
N SER A 263 11.70 12.46 59.30
CA SER A 263 13.04 12.68 58.76
C SER A 263 14.00 11.71 59.45
N ARG A 264 14.83 11.00 58.68
CA ARG A 264 15.68 9.91 59.21
C ARG A 264 17.06 9.91 58.55
N VAL A 265 18.09 9.77 59.37
CA VAL A 265 19.48 9.55 58.97
C VAL A 265 20.03 8.39 59.79
N GLY A 266 20.28 7.23 59.16
CA GLY A 266 20.62 6.01 59.89
C GLY A 266 19.57 5.73 60.97
N ASN A 267 19.98 5.60 62.25
CA ASN A 267 19.07 5.39 63.37
C ASN A 267 18.55 6.69 64.04
N THR A 268 19.01 7.85 63.60
CA THR A 268 18.55 9.15 64.10
C THR A 268 17.27 9.55 63.39
N THR A 269 16.24 9.97 64.13
CA THR A 269 14.94 10.35 63.54
C THR A 269 14.33 11.60 64.17
N ILE A 270 13.67 12.40 63.34
CA ILE A 270 12.68 13.39 63.77
C ILE A 270 11.32 12.86 63.34
N THR A 271 10.43 12.58 64.29
CA THR A 271 9.07 12.09 64.04
C THR A 271 8.06 13.10 64.54
N GLN A 272 7.21 13.61 63.66
CA GLN A 272 6.07 14.46 64.00
C GLN A 272 4.78 13.65 63.84
N THR A 273 3.92 13.69 64.86
CA THR A 273 2.53 13.21 64.78
C THR A 273 1.58 14.35 65.13
N LYS A 274 0.26 14.10 65.10
CA LYS A 274 -0.74 15.10 65.51
C LYS A 274 -0.58 15.55 66.98
N ASP A 275 0.01 14.71 67.83
CA ASP A 275 0.02 14.90 69.29
C ASP A 275 1.39 15.34 69.84
N LYS A 276 2.48 15.08 69.09
CA LYS A 276 3.85 15.26 69.59
C LYS A 276 4.90 15.34 68.49
N ILE A 277 6.06 15.88 68.85
CA ILE A 277 7.31 15.83 68.09
C ILE A 277 8.35 15.05 68.91
N ILE A 278 9.06 14.11 68.28
CA ILE A 278 10.13 13.32 68.89
C ILE A 278 11.41 13.47 68.09
N LEU A 279 12.49 13.85 68.76
CA LEU A 279 13.86 13.78 68.23
C LEU A 279 14.55 12.61 68.93
N GLN A 280 14.95 11.59 68.17
CA GLN A 280 15.61 10.37 68.66
C GLN A 280 17.04 10.31 68.15
N VAL A 281 18.00 10.14 69.06
CA VAL A 281 19.41 9.86 68.75
C VAL A 281 19.85 8.67 69.60
N GLY A 282 20.11 7.52 68.96
CA GLY A 282 20.45 6.29 69.69
C GLY A 282 19.37 5.93 70.72
N THR A 283 19.71 5.85 72.00
CA THR A 283 18.78 5.57 73.11
C THR A 283 18.12 6.82 73.70
N THR A 284 18.58 8.02 73.34
CA THR A 284 18.12 9.28 73.90
C THR A 284 16.95 9.87 73.10
N GLN A 285 15.98 10.46 73.79
CA GLN A 285 14.80 11.12 73.20
C GLN A 285 14.58 12.52 73.76
N VAL A 286 14.27 13.46 72.88
CA VAL A 286 13.60 14.73 73.23
C VAL A 286 12.16 14.65 72.72
N ILE A 287 11.19 14.90 73.58
CA ILE A 287 9.76 14.80 73.28
C ILE A 287 9.09 16.15 73.60
N ILE A 288 8.39 16.72 72.63
CA ILE A 288 7.54 17.90 72.79
C ILE A 288 6.09 17.47 72.57
N ASP A 289 5.25 17.60 73.58
CA ASP A 289 3.80 17.32 73.50
C ASP A 289 2.99 18.31 74.35
N SER A 290 1.69 18.04 74.53
CA SER A 290 0.81 18.89 75.36
C SER A 290 1.22 19.00 76.83
N LYS A 291 2.15 18.17 77.30
CA LYS A 291 2.71 18.22 78.66
C LYS A 291 4.02 19.02 78.73
N GLY A 292 4.48 19.59 77.62
CA GLY A 292 5.72 20.36 77.51
C GLY A 292 6.89 19.57 76.92
N LEU A 293 8.11 20.00 77.22
CA LEU A 293 9.36 19.40 76.75
C LEU A 293 9.88 18.39 77.78
N ARG A 294 10.26 17.18 77.34
CA ARG A 294 10.83 16.12 78.18
C ARG A 294 12.01 15.44 77.51
N VAL A 295 13.01 15.08 78.30
CA VAL A 295 14.18 14.28 77.87
C VAL A 295 14.11 12.89 78.51
N LYS A 296 14.43 11.84 77.75
CA LYS A 296 14.57 10.47 78.25
C LYS A 296 15.92 9.89 77.85
N GLY A 297 16.56 9.18 78.79
CA GLY A 297 17.81 8.46 78.53
C GLY A 297 19.02 9.37 78.30
N GLY A 298 19.00 10.59 78.86
CA GLY A 298 20.08 11.57 78.79
C GLY A 298 19.83 12.74 79.75
N ASP A 299 20.86 13.58 79.92
CA ASP A 299 20.80 14.79 80.74
C ASP A 299 20.33 15.99 79.91
N LEU A 300 19.59 16.91 80.54
CA LEU A 300 19.43 18.28 80.04
C LEU A 300 20.53 19.12 80.68
N ARG A 301 21.58 19.45 79.93
CA ARG A 301 22.66 20.32 80.38
C ARG A 301 22.45 21.72 79.82
N VAL A 302 22.67 22.73 80.66
CA VAL A 302 22.73 24.14 80.29
C VAL A 302 24.19 24.51 80.45
N ASP A 303 24.98 24.29 79.40
CA ASP A 303 26.39 24.68 79.32
C ASP A 303 26.57 26.06 78.66
#